data_AF-A0A3S1H0M6-F1
#
_entry.id   AF-A0A3S1H0M6-F1
#
_cell.length_a   1.000
_cell.length_b   1.000
_cell.length_c   1.000
_cell.angle_alpha   90.00
_cell.angle_beta   90.00
_cell.angle_gamma   90.00
#
_symmetry.space_group_name_H-M   'P 1'
#
loop_
_entity.id
_entity.type
_entity.pdbx_description
1 polymer ?
#
loop_
_entity_poly.entity_id
_entity_poly.type
_entity_poly.pdbx_seq_one_letter_code
_entity_poly.pdbx_strand_id
1 'polypeptide(L)'
;MVYPNGETMERSIYVWGASLDEILDSATSKLGLWKNARILYTLEGQQISTFEEIQRDQLMCVSTGKPFQQPATQKVDIEVKANWGRARKQYGSKATDVVVDVQKNPEVDVDPFGPPLLAISDPPKKPLAH
;
A
#
# COMPACT_ATOMS: atom_id res chain seq x y z
N MET A 1 3.72 -20.12 6.63
CA MET A 1 3.80 -19.14 7.73
C MET A 1 3.13 -17.84 7.31
N VAL A 2 2.56 -17.09 8.23
CA VAL A 2 1.90 -15.81 7.93
C VAL A 2 2.29 -14.70 8.89
N TYR A 3 2.39 -13.46 8.40
CA TYR A 3 2.59 -12.25 9.22
C TYR A 3 1.56 -11.16 8.89
N PRO A 4 1.28 -10.21 9.80
CA PRO A 4 0.32 -9.13 9.53
C PRO A 4 0.85 -8.09 8.54
N ASN A 5 -0.02 -7.62 7.66
CA ASN A 5 0.29 -6.58 6.68
C ASN A 5 0.76 -5.27 7.33
N GLY A 6 1.87 -4.73 6.84
CA GLY A 6 2.52 -3.52 7.37
C GLY A 6 3.37 -3.74 8.64
N GLU A 7 3.54 -4.99 9.07
CA GLU A 7 4.38 -5.33 10.22
C GLU A 7 5.64 -6.10 9.81
N THR A 8 6.57 -6.27 10.75
CA THR A 8 7.80 -7.04 10.54
C THR A 8 7.49 -8.53 10.34
N MET A 9 8.26 -9.19 9.47
CA MET A 9 8.19 -10.63 9.25
C MET A 9 8.53 -11.44 10.53
N GLU A 10 9.17 -10.83 11.52
CA GLU A 10 9.46 -11.44 12.83
C GLU A 10 8.19 -11.81 13.60
N ARG A 11 7.05 -11.16 13.31
CA ARG A 11 5.73 -11.52 13.87
C ARG A 11 5.07 -12.69 13.12
N SER A 12 5.81 -13.38 12.25
CA SER A 12 5.26 -14.51 11.50
C SER A 12 4.97 -15.71 12.40
N ILE A 13 3.90 -16.43 12.08
CA ILE A 13 3.45 -17.63 12.80
C ILE A 13 3.08 -18.76 11.84
N TYR A 14 3.01 -19.98 12.37
CA TYR A 14 2.47 -21.12 11.64
C TYR A 14 0.94 -21.19 11.74
N VAL A 15 0.30 -21.28 10.58
CA VAL A 15 -1.13 -21.49 10.41
C VAL A 15 -1.36 -22.76 9.60
N TRP A 16 -2.52 -23.37 9.81
CA TRP A 16 -2.94 -24.61 9.16
C TRP A 16 -4.37 -24.43 8.69
N GLY A 17 -4.70 -25.01 7.54
CA GLY A 17 -6.03 -25.04 6.95
C GLY A 17 -6.02 -25.86 5.67
N ALA A 18 -7.16 -26.49 5.36
CA ALA A 18 -7.40 -27.22 4.12
C ALA A 18 -8.02 -26.32 3.02
N SER A 19 -8.35 -25.08 3.36
CA SER A 19 -8.88 -24.06 2.45
C SER A 19 -8.31 -22.67 2.79
N LEU A 20 -8.50 -21.72 1.87
CA LEU A 20 -8.14 -20.31 2.07
C LEU A 20 -8.84 -19.71 3.27
N ASP A 21 -10.14 -19.98 3.44
CA ASP A 21 -10.94 -19.49 4.56
C ASP A 21 -10.43 -20.04 5.90
N GLU A 22 -10.09 -21.34 5.96
CA GLU A 22 -9.51 -21.93 7.17
C GLU A 22 -8.14 -21.32 7.51
N ILE A 23 -7.31 -21.05 6.51
CA ILE A 23 -6.02 -20.37 6.71
C ILE A 23 -6.26 -18.95 7.24
N LEU A 24 -7.21 -18.20 6.67
CA LEU A 24 -7.54 -16.84 7.09
C LEU A 24 -8.11 -16.79 8.52
N ASP A 25 -8.98 -17.73 8.88
CA ASP A 25 -9.52 -17.85 10.24
C ASP A 25 -8.45 -18.24 11.27
N SER A 26 -7.58 -19.20 10.91
CA SER A 26 -6.42 -19.61 11.69
C SER A 26 -5.46 -18.43 11.91
N ALA A 27 -5.21 -17.64 10.86
CA ALA A 27 -4.40 -16.44 10.93
C ALA A 27 -5.03 -15.37 11.82
N THR A 28 -6.33 -15.10 11.67
CA THR A 28 -7.07 -14.12 12.49
C THR A 28 -6.91 -14.42 13.98
N SER A 29 -7.18 -15.67 14.36
CA SER A 29 -7.14 -16.10 15.75
C SER A 29 -5.72 -16.06 16.32
N LYS A 30 -4.76 -16.65 15.60
CA LYS A 30 -3.40 -16.81 16.14
C LYS A 30 -2.57 -15.53 16.09
N LEU A 31 -2.79 -14.65 15.10
CA LEU A 31 -2.14 -13.33 15.08
C LEU A 31 -2.81 -12.34 16.03
N GLY A 32 -4.00 -12.64 16.57
CA GLY A 32 -4.76 -11.72 17.42
C GLY A 32 -5.21 -10.48 16.65
N LEU A 33 -5.71 -10.66 15.42
CA LEU A 33 -6.17 -9.54 14.61
C LEU A 33 -7.49 -8.99 15.17
N TRP A 34 -7.60 -7.67 15.19
CA TRP A 34 -8.79 -6.92 15.64
C TRP A 34 -9.94 -7.01 14.62
N LYS A 35 -9.62 -7.31 13.37
CA LYS A 35 -10.57 -7.61 12.29
C LYS A 35 -10.16 -8.92 11.64
N ASN A 36 -11.13 -9.65 11.10
CA ASN A 36 -10.86 -10.88 10.37
C ASN A 36 -9.93 -10.63 9.19
N ALA A 37 -8.97 -11.52 9.02
CA ALA A 37 -8.17 -11.64 7.82
C ALA A 37 -9.10 -11.88 6.62
N ARG A 38 -8.78 -11.25 5.49
CA ARG A 38 -9.58 -11.34 4.26
C ARG A 38 -8.75 -11.62 3.02
N ILE A 39 -7.47 -11.27 3.06
CA ILE A 39 -6.60 -11.32 1.88
C ILE A 39 -5.25 -11.89 2.30
N LEU A 40 -4.74 -12.81 1.48
CA LEU A 40 -3.35 -13.27 1.53
C LEU A 40 -2.57 -12.62 0.39
N TYR A 41 -1.33 -12.23 0.68
CA TYR A 41 -0.39 -11.73 -0.31
C TYR A 41 0.91 -12.54 -0.27
N THR A 42 1.55 -12.67 -1.43
CA THR A 42 2.94 -13.10 -1.53
C THR A 42 3.89 -12.03 -0.98
N LEU A 43 5.20 -12.34 -0.88
CA LEU A 43 6.21 -11.37 -0.45
C LEU A 43 6.41 -10.23 -1.46
N GLU A 44 6.07 -10.49 -2.72
CA GLU A 44 6.08 -9.54 -3.83
C GLU A 44 4.81 -8.69 -3.88
N GLY A 45 3.84 -8.97 -3.00
CA GLY A 45 2.59 -8.22 -2.90
C GLY A 45 1.50 -8.66 -3.87
N GLN A 46 1.65 -9.83 -4.53
CA GLN A 46 0.57 -10.40 -5.33
C GLN A 46 -0.48 -11.04 -4.44
N GLN A 47 -1.75 -10.80 -4.74
CA GLN A 47 -2.85 -11.40 -3.99
C GLN A 47 -2.99 -12.88 -4.37
N ILE A 48 -3.06 -13.73 -3.35
CA ILE A 48 -3.35 -15.16 -3.50
C ILE A 48 -4.86 -15.32 -3.55
N SER A 49 -5.35 -15.92 -4.64
CA SER A 49 -6.79 -16.04 -4.90
C SER A 49 -7.31 -17.46 -4.73
N THR A 50 -6.45 -18.45 -4.92
CA THR A 50 -6.77 -19.88 -4.85
C THR A 50 -5.83 -20.60 -3.88
N PHE A 51 -6.29 -21.72 -3.32
CA PHE A 51 -5.53 -22.47 -2.32
C PHE A 51 -4.33 -23.20 -2.97
N GLU A 52 -4.46 -23.54 -4.25
CA GLU A 52 -3.45 -24.22 -5.06
C GLU A 52 -2.18 -23.38 -5.28
N GLU A 53 -2.29 -22.06 -5.17
CA GLU A 53 -1.14 -21.13 -5.23
C GLU A 53 -0.26 -21.22 -3.97
N ILE A 54 -0.76 -21.81 -2.88
CA ILE A 54 -0.07 -21.86 -1.59
C ILE A 54 0.84 -23.08 -1.52
N GLN A 55 2.12 -22.83 -1.28
CA GLN A 55 3.10 -23.89 -1.01
C GLN A 55 3.24 -24.14 0.50
N ARG A 56 3.57 -25.39 0.84
CA ARG A 56 3.89 -25.76 2.22
C ARG A 56 5.06 -24.93 2.72
N ASP A 57 4.97 -24.46 3.97
CA ASP A 57 5.97 -23.63 4.64
C ASP A 57 6.26 -22.27 3.98
N GLN A 58 5.50 -21.88 2.95
CA GLN A 58 5.62 -20.57 2.31
C GLN A 58 5.31 -19.43 3.29
N LEU A 59 6.10 -18.36 3.23
CA LEU A 59 5.84 -17.14 4.00
C LEU A 59 4.90 -16.22 3.21
N MET A 60 3.79 -15.83 3.83
CA MET A 60 2.76 -14.98 3.22
C MET A 60 2.35 -13.85 4.16
N CYS A 61 1.81 -12.78 3.59
CA CYS A 61 1.28 -11.63 4.30
C CYS A 61 -0.25 -11.74 4.44
N VAL A 62 -0.78 -11.47 5.63
CA VAL A 62 -2.22 -11.46 5.90
C VAL A 62 -2.73 -10.04 6.07
N SER A 63 -3.79 -9.67 5.34
CA SER A 63 -4.42 -8.36 5.42
C SER A 63 -5.91 -8.47 5.77
N THR A 64 -6.40 -7.50 6.54
CA THR A 64 -7.82 -7.35 6.92
C THR A 64 -8.63 -6.58 5.87
N GLY A 65 -8.21 -6.60 4.60
CA GLY A 65 -8.82 -5.86 3.49
C GLY A 65 -8.09 -4.58 3.07
N LYS A 66 -6.89 -4.31 3.59
CA LYS A 66 -6.04 -3.21 3.12
C LYS A 66 -5.13 -3.69 1.97
N PRO A 67 -4.72 -2.80 1.04
CA PRO A 67 -3.69 -3.11 0.05
C PRO A 67 -2.40 -3.59 0.70
N PHE A 68 -1.61 -4.37 -0.03
CA PHE A 68 -0.31 -4.85 0.44
C PHE A 68 0.61 -3.70 0.85
N GLN A 69 1.27 -3.86 1.99
CA GLN A 69 2.29 -2.97 2.50
C GLN A 69 3.57 -3.77 2.69
N GLN A 70 4.69 -3.19 2.28
CA GLN A 70 5.97 -3.84 2.49
C GLN A 70 6.22 -4.04 3.98
N PRO A 71 6.85 -5.17 4.38
CA PRO A 71 7.20 -5.42 5.76
C PRO A 71 8.07 -4.30 6.31
N ALA A 72 7.64 -3.68 7.40
CA ALA A 72 8.44 -2.67 8.07
C ALA A 72 9.71 -3.32 8.60
N THR A 73 10.87 -2.88 8.10
CA THR A 73 12.15 -3.27 8.70
C THR A 73 12.40 -2.35 9.87
N GLN A 74 12.35 -2.87 11.11
CA GLN A 74 12.49 -2.08 12.34
C GLN A 74 13.72 -1.14 12.31
N LYS A 75 14.83 -1.58 11.73
CA LYS A 75 16.07 -0.80 11.62
C LYS A 75 15.92 0.44 10.73
N VAL A 76 15.23 0.31 9.60
CA VAL A 76 15.07 1.37 8.60
C VAL A 76 14.21 2.50 9.17
N ASP A 77 13.11 2.19 9.84
CA ASP A 77 12.23 3.23 10.40
C ASP A 77 12.88 4.04 11.53
N ILE A 78 13.66 3.38 12.39
CA ILE A 78 14.40 4.05 13.47
C ILE A 78 15.47 4.95 12.86
N GLU A 79 16.21 4.45 11.87
CA GLU A 79 17.27 5.22 11.21
C GLU A 79 16.72 6.41 10.44
N VAL A 80 15.63 6.25 9.70
CA VAL A 80 14.94 7.33 8.97
C VAL A 80 14.43 8.39 9.94
N LYS A 81 13.77 8.01 11.04
CA LYS A 81 13.30 8.95 12.07
C LYS A 81 14.46 9.69 12.74
N ALA A 82 15.53 8.97 13.07
CA ALA A 82 16.72 9.58 13.67
C ALA A 82 17.40 10.53 12.69
N ASN A 83 17.47 10.16 11.41
CA ASN A 83 18.04 11.00 10.36
C ASN A 83 17.20 12.28 10.16
N TRP A 84 15.87 12.16 10.14
CA TRP A 84 14.97 13.31 10.09
C TRP A 84 15.23 14.27 11.27
N GLY A 85 15.31 13.75 12.50
CA GLY A 85 15.61 14.55 13.68
C GLY A 85 16.95 15.28 13.60
N ARG A 86 18.00 14.60 13.10
CA ARG A 86 19.32 15.19 12.85
C ARG A 86 19.26 16.28 11.78
N ALA A 87 18.64 16.00 10.64
CA ALA A 87 18.52 16.95 9.52
C ALA A 87 17.77 18.22 9.93
N ARG A 88 16.64 18.08 10.65
CA ARG A 88 15.87 19.22 11.15
C ARG A 88 16.64 20.07 12.16
N LYS A 89 17.44 19.43 13.03
CA LYS A 89 18.30 20.14 14.00
C LYS A 89 19.45 20.88 13.31
N GLN A 90 20.03 20.30 12.27
CA GLN A 90 21.22 20.81 11.62
C GLN A 90 20.92 21.87 10.54
N TYR A 91 19.82 21.73 9.80
CA TYR A 91 19.50 22.56 8.64
C TYR A 91 18.20 23.39 8.81
N GLY A 92 17.55 23.32 9.97
CA GLY A 92 16.35 24.08 10.29
C GLY A 92 15.05 23.49 9.73
N SER A 93 13.93 24.20 9.89
CA SER A 93 12.59 23.72 9.51
C SER A 93 12.39 23.51 8.01
N LYS A 94 13.15 24.21 7.16
CA LYS A 94 13.05 24.12 5.70
C LYS A 94 13.70 22.88 5.09
N ALA A 95 14.44 22.10 5.90
CA ALA A 95 15.19 20.94 5.43
C ALA A 95 14.30 19.76 5.01
N THR A 96 13.02 19.80 5.36
CA THR A 96 12.03 18.74 5.05
C THR A 96 11.04 19.14 3.97
N ASP A 97 11.16 20.35 3.42
CA ASP A 97 10.29 20.87 2.37
C ASP A 97 10.74 20.30 1.01
N VAL A 98 10.43 19.02 0.76
CA VAL A 98 10.66 18.39 -0.54
C VAL A 98 9.54 18.84 -1.48
N VAL A 99 9.83 19.86 -2.30
CA VAL A 99 8.96 20.26 -3.40
C VAL A 99 9.27 19.34 -4.59
N VAL A 100 8.34 18.44 -4.90
CA VAL A 100 8.44 17.60 -6.10
C VAL A 100 7.94 18.44 -7.28
N ASP A 101 8.86 18.89 -8.13
CA ASP A 101 8.49 19.58 -9.36
C ASP A 101 8.12 18.53 -10.41
N VAL A 102 6.86 18.52 -10.83
CA VAL A 102 6.37 17.58 -11.84
C VAL A 102 6.92 18.06 -13.18
N GLN A 103 7.88 17.34 -13.75
CA GLN A 103 8.33 17.57 -15.12
C GLN A 103 7.13 17.42 -16.06
N LYS A 104 6.53 18.53 -16.49
CA LYS A 104 5.49 18.52 -17.52
C LYS A 104 6.10 17.95 -18.80
N ASN A 105 5.53 16.84 -19.28
CA ASN A 105 5.85 16.34 -20.61
C ASN A 105 5.28 17.34 -21.64
N PRO A 106 6.10 17.97 -22.50
CA PRO A 106 5.64 19.06 -23.37
C PRO A 106 4.59 18.64 -24.41
N GLU A 107 4.41 17.33 -24.64
CA GLU A 107 3.42 16.79 -25.57
C GLU A 107 2.05 16.54 -24.93
N VAL A 108 1.93 16.59 -23.60
CA VAL A 108 0.67 16.29 -22.90
C VAL A 108 0.40 17.35 -21.84
N ASP A 109 -0.45 18.33 -22.16
CA ASP A 109 -0.93 19.30 -21.17
C ASP A 109 -2.00 18.64 -20.28
N VAL A 110 -1.53 17.88 -19.28
CA VAL A 110 -2.37 17.45 -18.16
C VAL A 110 -2.30 18.51 -17.08
N ASP A 111 -3.45 19.13 -16.77
CA ASP A 111 -3.64 19.79 -15.48
C ASP A 111 -3.70 18.71 -14.40
N PRO A 112 -2.71 18.61 -13.50
CA PRO A 112 -2.64 17.54 -12.52
C PRO A 112 -3.76 17.59 -11.45
N PHE A 113 -4.48 18.71 -11.35
CA PHE A 113 -5.61 18.89 -10.41
C PHE A 113 -6.94 19.19 -11.12
N GLY A 114 -6.93 19.22 -12.45
CA GLY A 114 -8.12 19.44 -13.26
C GLY A 114 -9.02 18.22 -13.29
N PRO A 115 -10.35 18.38 -13.43
CA PRO A 115 -11.24 17.24 -13.64
C PRO A 115 -10.84 16.52 -14.94
N PRO A 116 -10.93 15.17 -14.99
CA PRO A 116 -10.61 14.42 -16.19
C PRO A 116 -11.43 14.93 -17.38
N LEU A 117 -10.81 15.05 -18.57
CA LEU A 117 -11.40 15.65 -19.77
C LEU A 117 -12.79 15.10 -20.15
N LEU A 118 -13.08 13.86 -19.76
CA LEU A 118 -14.39 13.21 -19.93
C LEU A 118 -15.53 13.87 -19.13
N ALA A 119 -15.23 14.75 -18.17
CA ALA A 119 -16.19 15.47 -17.34
C ALA A 119 -16.55 16.87 -17.88
N ILE A 120 -15.94 17.31 -18.98
CA ILE A 120 -16.27 18.59 -19.62
C ILE A 120 -17.44 18.32 -20.58
N SER A 121 -18.66 18.60 -20.14
CA SER A 121 -19.83 18.65 -21.04
C SER A 121 -19.66 19.77 -22.08
N ASP A 122 -20.03 19.48 -23.32
CA ASP A 122 -19.83 20.30 -24.54
C ASP A 122 -20.01 21.82 -24.36
N PRO A 123 -19.23 22.66 -25.06
CA PRO A 123 -19.38 24.11 -25.01
C PRO A 123 -20.72 24.57 -25.60
N PRO A 124 -21.32 25.66 -25.09
CA PRO A 124 -22.62 26.13 -25.54
C PRO A 124 -22.57 26.63 -26.99
N LYS A 125 -23.53 26.20 -27.82
CA LYS A 125 -23.71 26.66 -29.20
C LYS A 125 -24.01 28.17 -29.22
N LYS A 126 -23.23 28.94 -29.98
CA LYS A 126 -23.50 30.37 -30.24
C LYS A 126 -24.86 30.53 -30.96
N PRO A 127 -25.67 31.53 -30.60
CA PRO A 127 -26.91 31.80 -31.34
C PRO A 127 -26.60 32.39 -32.72
N LEU A 128 -27.37 31.95 -33.74
CA LEU A 128 -27.39 32.56 -35.07
C LEU A 128 -28.05 33.94 -34.97
N ALA A 129 -27.38 34.97 -35.49
CA ALA A 129 -27.97 36.28 -35.69
C ALA A 129 -28.88 36.26 -36.93
N HIS A 130 -30.10 36.77 -36.77
CA HIS A 130 -31.03 37.11 -37.86
C HIS A 130 -30.74 38.50 -38.41
#